data_AF-A0A3B0VBL6-F1
#
_entry.id   AF-A0A3B0VBL6-F1
#
_cell.length_a   1.000
_cell.length_b   1.000
_cell.length_c   1.000
_cell.angle_alpha   90.00
_cell.angle_beta   90.00
_cell.angle_gamma   90.00
#
_symmetry.space_group_name_H-M   'P 1'
#
loop_
_entity.id
_entity.type
_entity.pdbx_description
1 polymer ?
#
loop_
_entity_poly.entity_id
_entity_poly.type
_entity_poly.pdbx_seq_one_letter_code
_entity_poly.pdbx_strand_id
1 'polypeptide(L)' 'SQLHLQWLLKAYRDLSEKHTFFNHYFDKLAGTDQLRKQIEAGFTEAQIRQSWQKGLKRFRKIRRKYLLYQ' A
#
# COMPACT_ATOMS: atom_id res chain seq x y z
N SER A 1 13.92 -5.74 1.13
CA SER A 1 12.62 -6.19 1.66
C SER A 1 11.49 -5.60 0.84
N GLN A 2 10.39 -6.32 0.68
CA GLN A 2 9.16 -5.86 -0.01
C GLN A 2 7.95 -6.18 0.88
N LEU A 3 6.93 -5.32 0.83
CA LEU A 3 5.65 -5.58 1.51
C LEU A 3 4.86 -6.61 0.72
N HIS A 4 4.40 -7.71 1.32
CA HIS A 4 3.63 -8.75 0.62
C HIS A 4 2.14 -8.37 0.48
N LEU A 5 1.79 -7.64 -0.59
CA LEU A 5 0.42 -7.17 -0.82
C LEU A 5 -0.56 -8.28 -1.23
N GLN A 6 -0.06 -9.34 -1.85
CA GLN A 6 -0.83 -10.50 -2.29
C GLN A 6 -1.78 -11.05 -1.22
N TRP A 7 -1.35 -11.09 0.05
CA TRP A 7 -2.15 -11.64 1.14
C TRP A 7 -3.35 -10.74 1.46
N LEU A 8 -3.13 -9.43 1.47
CA LEU A 8 -4.18 -8.43 1.68
C LEU A 8 -5.21 -8.46 0.55
N LEU A 9 -4.74 -8.50 -0.70
CA LEU A 9 -5.62 -8.56 -1.87
C LEU A 9 -6.41 -9.87 -1.93
N LYS A 10 -5.77 -11.00 -1.62
CA LYS A 10 -6.43 -12.31 -1.56
C LYS A 10 -7.50 -12.32 -0.46
N ALA A 11 -7.17 -11.86 0.74
CA ALA A 11 -8.12 -11.80 1.85
C ALA A 11 -9.33 -10.90 1.52
N TYR A 12 -9.12 -9.76 0.89
CA TYR A 12 -10.22 -8.88 0.45
C TYR A 12 -11.10 -9.53 -0.62
N ARG A 13 -10.49 -10.24 -1.58
CA ARG A 13 -11.23 -10.92 -2.64
C ARG A 13 -12.06 -12.10 -2.13
N ASP A 14 -11.51 -12.85 -1.18
CA ASP A 14 -12.13 -14.07 -0.65
C ASP A 14 -13.26 -13.75 0.36
N LEU A 15 -13.35 -12.51 0.87
CA LEU A 15 -14.41 -12.09 1.76
C LEU A 15 -15.70 -11.76 0.99
N SER A 16 -16.81 -12.39 1.37
CA SER A 16 -18.15 -12.11 0.83
C SER A 16 -18.65 -10.70 1.21
N GLU A 17 -18.45 -10.30 2.48
CA GLU A 17 -18.92 -9.01 3.01
C GLU A 17 -17.83 -7.92 2.96
N LYS A 18 -17.61 -7.35 1.77
CA LYS A 18 -16.50 -6.41 1.53
C LYS A 18 -16.55 -5.11 2.35
N HIS A 19 -17.72 -4.71 2.83
CA HIS A 19 -17.95 -3.43 3.50
C HIS A 19 -17.41 -3.39 4.94
N THR A 20 -17.08 -4.54 5.54
CA THR A 20 -16.51 -4.64 6.89
C THR A 20 -15.00 -4.90 6.91
N PHE A 21 -14.38 -5.11 5.73
CA PHE A 21 -12.98 -5.54 5.64
C PHE A 21 -12.00 -4.49 6.19
N PHE A 22 -12.24 -3.21 5.90
CA PHE A 22 -11.38 -2.11 6.34
C PHE A 22 -12.02 -1.39 7.53
N ASN A 23 -11.33 -1.39 8.68
CA ASN A 23 -11.72 -0.57 9.82
C ASN A 23 -11.20 0.88 9.68
N HIS A 24 -11.62 1.78 10.56
CA HIS A 24 -11.23 3.18 10.56
C HIS A 24 -9.74 3.44 10.88
N TYR A 25 -8.99 2.42 11.32
CA TYR A 25 -7.55 2.52 11.55
C TYR A 25 -6.71 2.15 10.34
N PHE A 26 -7.27 1.49 9.32
CA PHE A 26 -6.52 1.06 8.15
C PHE A 26 -5.82 2.22 7.44
N ASP A 27 -6.57 3.30 7.16
CA ASP A 27 -6.03 4.49 6.48
C ASP A 27 -4.94 5.17 7.32
N LYS A 28 -5.02 5.07 8.66
CA LYS A 28 -4.00 5.60 9.58
C LYS A 28 -2.70 4.80 9.50
N LEU A 29 -2.78 3.46 9.43
CA LEU A 29 -1.62 2.59 9.29
C LEU A 29 -0.99 2.69 7.89
N ALA A 30 -1.82 2.79 6.85
CA ALA A 30 -1.36 2.99 5.48
C ALA A 30 -0.81 4.40 5.23
N GLY A 31 -1.13 5.36 6.12
CA GLY A 31 -0.74 6.77 6.02
C GLY A 31 -1.55 7.59 5.01
N THR A 32 -2.56 6.98 4.37
CA THR A 32 -3.47 7.58 3.39
C THR A 32 -4.63 6.62 3.09
N ASP A 33 -5.73 7.14 2.55
CA ASP A 33 -6.87 6.36 2.05
C ASP A 33 -6.64 5.75 0.66
N GLN A 34 -5.53 6.10 -0.01
CA GLN A 34 -5.26 5.67 -1.38
C GLN A 34 -5.18 4.15 -1.53
N LEU A 35 -4.50 3.45 -0.60
CA LEU A 35 -4.34 2.01 -0.68
C LEU A 35 -5.70 1.30 -0.59
N ARG A 36 -6.55 1.72 0.35
CA ARG A 36 -7.90 1.17 0.51
C ARG A 36 -8.72 1.37 -0.76
N LYS A 37 -8.77 2.59 -1.28
CA LYS A 37 -9.49 2.94 -2.51
C LYS A 37 -9.00 2.14 -3.72
N GLN A 38 -7.69 1.89 -3.83
CA GLN A 38 -7.14 1.07 -4.91
C GLN A 38 -7.57 -0.39 -4.82
N ILE A 39 -7.61 -0.96 -3.61
CA ILE A 39 -8.06 -2.33 -3.38
C ILE A 39 -9.56 -2.46 -3.68
N GLU A 40 -10.37 -1.52 -3.20
CA GLU A 40 -11.81 -1.44 -3.48
C GLU A 40 -12.10 -1.28 -4.99
N ALA A 41 -11.27 -0.52 -5.70
CA ALA A 41 -11.34 -0.34 -7.15
C ALA A 41 -10.79 -1.53 -7.96
N GLY A 42 -10.34 -2.61 -7.31
CA GLY A 42 -9.88 -3.83 -7.98
C GLY A 42 -8.49 -3.73 -8.62
N PHE A 43 -7.64 -2.82 -8.14
CA PHE A 43 -6.28 -2.70 -8.66
C PHE A 43 -5.46 -3.96 -8.35
N THR A 44 -4.66 -4.38 -9.33
CA THR A 44 -3.66 -5.42 -9.15
C THR A 44 -2.50 -4.92 -8.27
N GLU A 45 -1.79 -5.85 -7.64
CA GLU A 45 -0.59 -5.54 -6.88
C GLU A 45 0.44 -4.74 -7.69
N ALA A 46 0.61 -5.07 -8.96
CA ALA A 46 1.52 -4.35 -9.86
C ALA A 46 1.11 -2.88 -10.03
N GLN A 47 -0.19 -2.60 -10.23
CA GLN A 47 -0.70 -1.23 -10.35
C GLN A 47 -0.52 -0.43 -9.06
N ILE A 48 -0.81 -1.02 -7.90
CA ILE A 48 -0.61 -0.38 -6.59
C ILE A 48 0.88 -0.07 -6.38
N ARG A 49 1.78 -1.02 -6.68
CA ARG A 49 3.23 -0.80 -6.55
C ARG A 49 3.72 0.27 -7.52
N GLN A 50 3.15 0.34 -8.72
CA GLN A 50 3.50 1.34 -9.71
C GLN A 50 3.12 2.74 -9.21
N SER A 51 1.96 2.91 -8.56
CA SER A 51 1.55 4.22 -8.03
C SER A 51 2.50 4.72 -6.94
N TRP A 52 3.13 3.82 -6.18
CA TRP A 52 4.09 4.18 -5.13
C TRP A 52 5.46 4.60 -5.67
N GLN A 53 5.84 4.21 -6.89
CA GLN A 53 7.20 4.43 -7.42
C GLN A 53 7.61 5.90 -7.38
N LYS A 54 6.69 6.82 -7.69
CA LYS A 54 6.97 8.26 -7.67
C LYS A 54 7.35 8.74 -6.27
N GLY A 55 6.57 8.35 -5.25
CA GLY A 55 6.83 8.68 -3.85
C GLY A 55 8.12 8.05 -3.32
N LEU A 56 8.33 6.76 -3.61
CA LEU A 56 9.53 6.03 -3.22
C LEU A 56 10.81 6.65 -3.83
N LYS A 57 10.78 7.02 -5.11
CA LYS A 57 11.90 7.72 -5.77
C LYS A 57 12.20 9.06 -5.10
N ARG A 58 11.17 9.84 -4.74
CA ARG A 58 11.34 11.11 -4.02
C ARG A 58 11.94 10.88 -2.64
N PHE A 59 11.41 9.93 -1.87
CA PHE A 59 11.88 9.62 -0.54
C PHE A 59 13.34 9.11 -0.53
N ARG A 60 13.72 8.24 -1.47
CA ARG A 60 15.11 7.76 -1.60
C ARG A 60 16.11 8.90 -1.80
N LYS A 61 15.74 9.95 -2.57
CA LYS A 61 16.60 11.14 -2.76
C LYS A 61 16.78 11.92 -1.45
N ILE A 62 15.72 12.05 -0.65
CA ILE A 62 15.76 12.74 0.65
C ILE A 62 16.58 11.92 1.65
N ARG A 63 16.27 10.61 1.78
CA ARG A 63 16.93 9.66 2.69
C ARG A 63 18.45 9.64 2.54
N ARG A 64 18.97 9.78 1.32
CA ARG A 64 20.41 9.80 1.04
C ARG A 64 21.21 10.80 1.88
N LYS A 65 20.62 11.94 2.25
CA LYS A 65 21.30 12.97 3.05
C LYS A 65 21.59 12.53 4.50
N TYR A 66 20.90 11.50 4.96
CA TYR A 66 20.87 11.10 6.38
C TYR A 66 21.28 9.63 6.58
N LEU A 67 21.83 8.97 5.55
CA LEU A 67 22.32 7.59 5.67
C LEU A 67 23.67 7.56 6.38
N LEU A 68 23.74 6.77 7.46
CA LEU A 68 24.97 6.49 8.20
C LEU A 68 25.62 5.16 7.80
N TYR A 69 24.88 4.30 7.08
CA TYR A 69 25.29 2.95 6.71
C TYR A 69 24.86 2.63 5.28
N GLN A 70 25.58 1.70 4.65
CA GLN A 70 25.30 1.15 3.33
C GLN A 70 24.38 -0.06 3.41
#